data_AF-A0A944CZU2-F1
#
_entry.id   AF-A0A944CZU2-F1
#
_cell.length_a   1.000
_cell.length_b   1.000
_cell.length_c   1.000
_cell.angle_alpha   90.00
_cell.angle_beta   90.00
_cell.angle_gamma   90.00
#
_symmetry.space_group_name_H-M   'P 1'
#
loop_
_entity.id
_entity.type
_entity.pdbx_description
1 polymer ?
#
loop_
_entity_poly.entity_id
_entity_poly.type
_entity_poly.pdbx_seq_one_letter_code
_entity_poly.pdbx_strand_id
1 'polypeptide(L)'
;MSHNILLNTKKFGDNVQILSEIEEVDASSLISYDRLDIMAKILFLQNQDKPFFQKLYLDSIQYLNGFNEKNEKDKQGKEAFLQKFIETFNSIKEKGFTIQEGVIPIGKDGLILDGAHRVAICYVLGLKVPVVKIDNEGGFKYNASYYKVTGFNTIFIEYLLLEFIKIQKDVLTALFWSGNEKKQKQIEKIYQKYGIISFYQKNITFSEEGQKNIVVACYEKEQWIGNRENAFVGAINKVKMCIDPKTYSKSAVDFLLCTKKLSSQELIDMKEEIRQLFGKGKNSIHITDTFEETLQLSQIFLSKNSLHHINNCHFKYYPDFYNLVDIYTKNMKNNDGFILVGSGALGLYGIRKSQDLDFLSDKKLNFQNENISSHEDYLQLYGLEKSDIIYNPLYHFYFFGKYKVLTLERLKNFKENRGEKKDKNDVELITSFLKNEKTLKDTMMYFKQKMYLSFLNIITKIGKKVIPEKLKPFFLKIYYKIIG
;
A
#
# COMPACT_ATOMS: atom_id res chain seq x y z
N MET A 1 -16.50 38.20 -27.03
CA MET A 1 -15.19 38.89 -26.94
C MET A 1 -14.11 37.84 -27.07
N SER A 2 -13.36 37.87 -28.17
CA SER A 2 -12.24 36.98 -28.46
C SER A 2 -11.15 37.15 -27.41
N HIS A 3 -11.21 36.34 -26.35
CA HIS A 3 -10.10 36.19 -25.45
C HIS A 3 -8.99 35.52 -26.28
N ASN A 4 -7.88 36.21 -26.49
CA ASN A 4 -6.65 35.56 -26.93
C ASN A 4 -6.25 34.60 -25.80
N ILE A 5 -6.82 33.40 -25.81
CA ILE A 5 -6.49 32.35 -24.85
C ILE A 5 -5.01 32.07 -25.08
N LEU A 6 -4.18 32.26 -24.05
CA LEU A 6 -2.79 31.83 -24.00
C LEU A 6 -2.73 30.29 -23.94
N LEU A 7 -3.32 29.62 -24.92
CA LEU A 7 -2.95 28.26 -25.26
C LEU A 7 -1.59 28.39 -25.95
N ASN A 8 -0.57 27.76 -25.39
CA ASN A 8 0.71 27.61 -26.08
C ASN A 8 0.53 26.60 -27.23
N THR A 9 -0.21 27.00 -28.27
CA THR A 9 -0.66 26.17 -29.40
C THR A 9 0.51 25.61 -30.21
N LYS A 10 1.70 26.24 -30.13
CA LYS A 10 2.94 25.74 -30.72
C LYS A 10 3.30 24.31 -30.30
N LYS A 11 2.82 23.83 -29.14
CA LYS A 11 3.05 22.45 -28.67
C LYS A 11 2.09 21.41 -29.26
N PHE A 12 0.96 21.83 -29.84
CA PHE A 12 -0.17 20.93 -30.15
C PHE A 12 -0.55 20.88 -31.64
N GLY A 13 0.24 21.54 -32.50
CA GLY A 13 0.01 21.59 -33.96
C GLY A 13 -0.94 22.73 -34.36
N ASP A 14 -0.88 23.13 -35.63
CA ASP A 14 -1.55 24.34 -36.13
C ASP A 14 -3.10 24.23 -36.24
N ASN A 15 -3.69 23.05 -35.95
CA ASN A 15 -5.11 22.76 -36.18
C ASN A 15 -5.85 22.22 -34.92
N VAL A 16 -5.60 22.77 -33.74
CA VAL A 16 -6.38 22.39 -32.53
C VAL A 16 -7.69 23.17 -32.46
N GLN A 17 -8.82 22.47 -32.59
CA GLN A 17 -10.15 23.07 -32.40
C GLN A 17 -10.52 23.09 -30.92
N ILE A 18 -11.01 24.23 -30.43
CA ILE A 18 -11.58 24.35 -29.08
C ILE A 18 -13.01 23.82 -29.09
N LEU A 19 -13.32 22.89 -28.17
CA LEU A 19 -14.60 22.19 -28.10
C LEU A 19 -15.55 22.75 -27.03
N SER A 20 -15.06 23.57 -26.10
CA SER A 20 -15.88 24.12 -25.02
C SER A 20 -15.47 25.54 -24.65
N GLU A 21 -16.35 26.22 -23.92
CA GLU A 21 -15.96 27.39 -23.13
C GLU A 21 -14.98 26.99 -22.01
N ILE A 22 -14.29 27.99 -21.46
CA ILE A 22 -13.40 27.80 -20.32
C ILE A 22 -14.27 27.54 -19.08
N GLU A 23 -14.00 26.46 -18.38
CA GLU A 23 -14.68 26.09 -17.13
C GLU A 23 -13.68 26.02 -15.98
N GLU A 24 -14.10 26.35 -14.76
CA GLU A 24 -13.29 26.16 -13.55
C GLU A 24 -13.69 24.87 -12.84
N VAL A 25 -12.76 23.94 -12.73
CA VAL A 25 -12.96 22.64 -12.08
C VAL A 25 -12.09 22.49 -10.84
N ASP A 26 -12.49 21.65 -9.89
CA ASP A 26 -11.62 21.33 -8.75
C ASP A 26 -10.38 20.57 -9.23
N ALA A 27 -9.19 20.96 -8.76
CA ALA A 27 -7.94 20.31 -9.19
C ALA A 27 -7.92 18.78 -8.92
N SER A 28 -8.67 18.33 -7.90
CA SER A 28 -8.82 16.93 -7.55
C SER A 28 -9.48 16.09 -8.65
N SER A 29 -10.37 16.68 -9.47
CA SER A 29 -11.03 15.97 -10.57
C SER A 29 -10.09 15.70 -11.75
N LEU A 30 -8.94 16.35 -11.79
CA LEU A 30 -7.91 16.19 -12.83
C LEU A 30 -6.82 15.18 -12.44
N ILE A 31 -6.86 14.66 -11.21
CA ILE A 31 -5.92 13.64 -10.73
C ILE A 31 -6.40 12.27 -11.23
N SER A 32 -5.59 11.63 -12.07
CA SER A 32 -5.91 10.35 -12.71
C SER A 32 -4.79 9.32 -12.54
N TYR A 33 -5.15 8.04 -12.52
CA TYR A 33 -4.19 6.94 -12.57
C TYR A 33 -3.35 6.97 -13.86
N ASP A 34 -3.84 7.65 -14.91
CA ASP A 34 -3.11 7.84 -16.15
C ASP A 34 -2.03 8.94 -16.07
N ARG A 35 -1.99 9.69 -14.96
CA ARG A 35 -1.13 10.86 -14.74
C ARG A 35 -0.43 10.81 -13.37
N LEU A 36 0.29 9.72 -13.09
CA LEU A 36 1.03 9.55 -11.83
C LEU A 36 2.13 10.60 -11.64
N ASP A 37 2.57 11.25 -12.71
CA ASP A 37 3.49 12.39 -12.64
C ASP A 37 2.92 13.58 -11.85
N ILE A 38 1.59 13.76 -11.82
CA ILE A 38 0.91 14.77 -10.99
C ILE A 38 1.02 14.37 -9.51
N MET A 39 0.87 13.08 -9.21
CA MET A 39 0.98 12.57 -7.84
C MET A 39 2.36 12.81 -7.25
N ALA A 40 3.43 12.55 -8.02
CA ALA A 40 4.81 12.83 -7.58
C ALA A 40 5.03 14.32 -7.25
N LYS A 41 4.40 15.22 -8.03
CA LYS A 41 4.46 16.67 -7.81
C LYS A 41 3.68 17.09 -6.55
N ILE A 42 2.49 16.55 -6.34
CA ILE A 42 1.67 16.79 -5.14
C ILE A 42 2.46 16.38 -3.89
N LEU A 43 3.00 15.16 -3.88
CA LEU A 43 3.72 14.62 -2.72
C LEU A 43 4.97 15.44 -2.38
N PHE A 44 5.70 15.92 -3.40
CA PHE A 44 6.82 16.84 -3.19
C PHE A 44 6.37 18.16 -2.58
N LEU A 45 5.35 18.81 -3.13
CA LEU A 45 4.88 20.10 -2.62
C LEU A 45 4.36 20.03 -1.18
N GLN A 46 3.75 18.91 -0.79
CA GLN A 46 3.28 18.66 0.58
C GLN A 46 4.41 18.35 1.57
N ASN A 47 5.60 17.98 1.09
CA ASN A 47 6.70 17.46 1.90
C ASN A 47 8.08 17.97 1.44
N GLN A 48 8.18 19.26 1.12
CA GLN A 48 9.40 19.87 0.56
C GLN A 48 10.61 19.75 1.47
N ASP A 49 10.39 19.62 2.78
CA ASP A 49 11.40 19.48 3.83
C ASP A 49 11.96 18.05 3.96
N LYS A 50 11.40 17.07 3.24
CA LYS A 50 11.70 15.65 3.41
C LYS A 50 12.46 15.09 2.20
N PRO A 51 13.70 14.59 2.37
CA PRO A 51 14.58 14.17 1.27
C PRO A 51 13.96 13.13 0.32
N PHE A 52 13.22 12.17 0.86
CA PHE A 52 12.57 11.13 0.06
C PHE A 52 11.64 11.71 -1.02
N PHE A 53 10.85 12.72 -0.69
CA PHE A 53 9.85 13.27 -1.63
C PHE A 53 10.50 14.14 -2.71
N GLN A 54 11.56 14.86 -2.38
CA GLN A 54 12.40 15.53 -3.38
C GLN A 54 13.01 14.50 -4.34
N LYS A 55 13.56 13.40 -3.82
CA LYS A 55 14.10 12.31 -4.64
C LYS A 55 13.03 11.70 -5.54
N LEU A 56 11.85 11.39 -4.99
CA LEU A 56 10.73 10.81 -5.73
C LEU A 56 10.30 11.71 -6.90
N TYR A 57 10.18 13.02 -6.65
CA TYR A 57 9.88 14.00 -7.68
C TYR A 57 10.97 14.06 -8.75
N LEU A 58 12.24 14.26 -8.36
CA LEU A 58 13.34 14.37 -9.32
C LEU A 58 13.49 13.10 -10.16
N ASP A 59 13.42 11.91 -9.55
CA ASP A 59 13.46 10.66 -10.30
C ASP A 59 12.26 10.58 -11.27
N SER A 60 11.04 10.97 -10.85
CA SER A 60 9.88 10.96 -11.75
C SER A 60 10.07 11.87 -12.98
N ILE A 61 10.75 13.01 -12.83
CA ILE A 61 11.07 13.93 -13.93
C ILE A 61 12.18 13.36 -14.82
N GLN A 62 13.23 12.78 -14.25
CA GLN A 62 14.29 12.10 -15.00
C GLN A 62 13.72 11.08 -15.99
N TYR A 63 12.76 10.27 -15.56
CA TYR A 63 12.12 9.25 -16.41
C TYR A 63 11.02 9.80 -17.35
N LEU A 64 10.57 11.04 -17.13
CA LEU A 64 9.56 11.70 -17.97
C LEU A 64 10.20 12.45 -19.15
N ASN A 65 11.29 13.19 -18.90
CA ASN A 65 11.95 14.00 -19.94
C ASN A 65 13.48 14.13 -19.80
N GLY A 66 14.10 13.41 -18.87
CA GLY A 66 15.56 13.47 -18.66
C GLY A 66 16.07 14.84 -18.21
N PHE A 67 15.24 15.65 -17.54
CA PHE A 67 15.52 17.05 -17.21
C PHE A 67 15.79 17.92 -18.44
N ASN A 68 15.07 17.66 -19.54
CA ASN A 68 15.15 18.45 -20.76
C ASN A 68 13.75 18.72 -21.33
N GLU A 69 13.28 19.96 -21.19
CA GLU A 69 12.11 20.43 -21.94
C GLU A 69 12.60 21.06 -23.25
N LYS A 70 12.31 20.39 -24.39
CA LYS A 70 12.80 20.73 -25.75
C LYS A 70 12.59 22.19 -26.18
N ASN A 71 11.80 22.97 -25.45
CA ASN A 71 11.43 24.36 -25.77
C ASN A 71 11.83 25.39 -24.68
N GLU A 72 12.50 25.01 -23.59
CA GLU A 72 12.95 25.93 -22.53
C GLU A 72 14.46 25.83 -22.32
N LYS A 73 15.22 26.79 -22.88
CA LYS A 73 16.69 26.83 -22.74
C LYS A 73 17.15 27.00 -21.29
N ASP A 74 16.32 27.60 -20.44
CA ASP A 74 16.65 27.95 -19.06
C ASP A 74 16.35 26.82 -18.05
N LYS A 75 15.77 25.71 -18.50
CA LYS A 75 15.37 24.58 -17.66
C LYS A 75 16.17 23.34 -18.02
N GLN A 76 17.46 23.39 -17.72
CA GLN A 76 18.38 22.26 -17.92
C GLN A 76 18.95 21.82 -16.58
N GLY A 77 18.85 20.53 -16.29
CA GLY A 77 19.39 19.94 -15.05
C GLY A 77 18.41 19.95 -13.87
N LYS A 78 18.77 19.20 -12.83
CA LYS A 78 17.88 18.88 -11.69
C LYS A 78 17.49 20.12 -10.91
N GLU A 79 18.46 20.99 -10.66
CA GLU A 79 18.34 22.19 -9.84
C GLU A 79 17.40 23.20 -10.51
N ALA A 80 17.57 23.43 -11.82
CA ALA A 80 16.70 24.32 -12.59
C ALA A 80 15.24 23.83 -12.60
N PHE A 81 15.01 22.52 -12.77
CA PHE A 81 13.66 21.95 -12.71
C PHE A 81 13.01 22.13 -11.34
N LEU A 82 13.76 21.94 -10.26
CA LEU A 82 13.27 22.08 -8.90
C LEU A 82 12.96 23.54 -8.58
N GLN A 83 13.92 24.44 -8.84
CA GLN A 83 13.79 25.87 -8.60
C GLN A 83 12.58 26.44 -9.35
N LYS A 84 12.46 26.14 -10.66
CA LYS A 84 11.35 26.64 -11.47
C LYS A 84 9.99 26.17 -10.95
N PHE A 85 9.91 24.94 -10.45
CA PHE A 85 8.67 24.42 -9.89
C PHE A 85 8.30 25.12 -8.58
N ILE A 86 9.27 25.38 -7.71
CA ILE A 86 9.07 26.13 -6.45
C ILE A 86 8.68 27.59 -6.74
N GLU A 87 9.33 28.26 -7.71
CA GLU A 87 8.97 29.61 -8.15
C GLU A 87 7.52 29.67 -8.63
N THR A 88 7.10 28.68 -9.43
CA THR A 88 5.72 28.58 -9.92
C THR A 88 4.74 28.36 -8.77
N PHE A 89 5.08 27.50 -7.80
CA PHE A 89 4.28 27.28 -6.60
C PHE A 89 4.11 28.57 -5.79
N ASN A 90 5.19 29.31 -5.54
CA ASN A 90 5.14 30.57 -4.80
C ASN A 90 4.32 31.64 -5.53
N SER A 91 4.48 31.78 -6.85
CA SER A 91 3.67 32.72 -7.64
C SER A 91 2.18 32.42 -7.54
N ILE A 92 1.77 31.16 -7.71
CA ILE A 92 0.35 30.78 -7.63
C ILE A 92 -0.17 30.88 -6.20
N LYS A 93 0.66 30.59 -5.19
CA LYS A 93 0.30 30.78 -3.78
C LYS A 93 0.00 32.25 -3.45
N GLU A 94 0.75 33.18 -4.04
CA GLU A 94 0.56 34.62 -3.81
C GLU A 94 -0.58 35.23 -4.63
N LYS A 95 -0.74 34.81 -5.89
CA LYS A 95 -1.62 35.47 -6.87
C LYS A 95 -2.89 34.68 -7.21
N GLY A 96 -3.00 33.44 -6.77
CA GLY A 96 -3.98 32.48 -7.26
C GLY A 96 -3.57 31.86 -8.60
N PHE A 97 -4.44 31.05 -9.19
CA PHE A 97 -4.31 30.59 -10.58
C PHE A 97 -5.56 30.97 -11.35
N THR A 98 -5.44 31.91 -12.27
CA THR A 98 -6.57 32.53 -12.99
C THR A 98 -6.48 32.30 -14.50
N ILE A 99 -7.57 32.55 -15.22
CA ILE A 99 -7.61 32.44 -16.69
C ILE A 99 -6.51 33.28 -17.35
N GLN A 100 -6.16 34.42 -16.76
CA GLN A 100 -5.10 35.32 -17.24
C GLN A 100 -3.71 34.69 -17.12
N GLU A 101 -3.49 33.83 -16.12
CA GLU A 101 -2.22 33.13 -15.93
C GLU A 101 -2.10 31.86 -16.80
N GLY A 102 -3.23 31.33 -17.25
CA GLY A 102 -3.29 30.28 -18.26
C GLY A 102 -4.51 29.39 -18.10
N VAL A 103 -4.71 28.52 -19.09
CA VAL A 103 -5.78 27.54 -19.11
C VAL A 103 -5.17 26.16 -19.35
N ILE A 104 -5.71 25.14 -18.69
CA ILE A 104 -5.24 23.76 -18.84
C ILE A 104 -6.05 23.05 -19.93
N PRO A 105 -5.42 22.64 -21.05
CA PRO A 105 -6.11 21.92 -22.12
C PRO A 105 -6.40 20.48 -21.70
N ILE A 106 -7.64 20.04 -21.95
CA ILE A 106 -8.13 18.68 -21.70
C ILE A 106 -8.52 18.04 -23.04
N GLY A 107 -8.05 16.81 -23.26
CA GLY A 107 -8.32 16.05 -24.47
C GLY A 107 -9.70 15.39 -24.44
N LYS A 108 -10.10 14.78 -25.55
CA LYS A 108 -11.36 14.02 -25.65
C LYS A 108 -11.46 12.86 -24.63
N ASP A 109 -10.32 12.33 -24.20
CA ASP A 109 -10.21 11.26 -23.20
C ASP A 109 -10.33 11.77 -21.75
N GLY A 110 -10.48 13.09 -21.55
CA GLY A 110 -10.55 13.71 -20.23
C GLY A 110 -9.19 13.90 -19.56
N LEU A 111 -8.08 13.57 -20.23
CA LEU A 111 -6.74 13.76 -19.69
C LEU A 111 -6.21 15.16 -20.03
N ILE A 112 -5.47 15.74 -19.08
CA ILE A 112 -4.76 17.00 -19.31
C ILE A 112 -3.61 16.78 -20.31
N LEU A 113 -3.44 17.69 -21.28
CA LEU A 113 -2.34 17.61 -22.24
C LEU A 113 -1.06 18.30 -21.72
N ASP A 114 -1.20 19.34 -20.91
CA ASP A 114 -0.10 20.08 -20.28
C ASP A 114 -0.58 20.68 -18.94
N GLY A 115 0.30 21.34 -18.19
CA GLY A 115 -0.04 22.01 -16.93
C GLY A 115 -0.07 21.09 -15.71
N ALA A 116 0.56 19.92 -15.77
CA ALA A 116 0.64 18.98 -14.64
C ALA A 116 1.15 19.63 -13.33
N HIS A 117 2.13 20.53 -13.45
CA HIS A 117 2.66 21.30 -12.32
C HIS A 117 1.61 22.26 -11.76
N ARG A 118 0.84 22.96 -12.61
CA ARG A 118 -0.25 23.85 -12.20
C ARG A 118 -1.38 23.08 -11.52
N VAL A 119 -1.79 21.93 -12.07
CA VAL A 119 -2.78 21.05 -11.41
C VAL A 119 -2.32 20.64 -10.02
N ALA A 120 -1.07 20.16 -9.89
CA ALA A 120 -0.54 19.74 -8.60
C ALA A 120 -0.48 20.88 -7.58
N ILE A 121 -0.06 22.09 -8.01
CA ILE A 121 -0.03 23.28 -7.16
C ILE A 121 -1.44 23.66 -6.71
N CYS A 122 -2.39 23.75 -7.65
CA CYS A 122 -3.78 24.10 -7.32
C CYS A 122 -4.40 23.08 -6.37
N TYR A 123 -4.13 21.79 -6.55
CA TYR A 123 -4.59 20.75 -5.63
C TYR A 123 -4.06 20.97 -4.20
N VAL A 124 -2.75 21.22 -4.05
CA VAL A 124 -2.13 21.44 -2.73
C VAL A 124 -2.65 22.71 -2.06
N LEU A 125 -2.97 23.74 -2.84
CA LEU A 125 -3.50 25.01 -2.35
C LEU A 125 -5.03 25.03 -2.19
N GLY A 126 -5.74 23.97 -2.59
CA GLY A 126 -7.20 23.91 -2.55
C GLY A 126 -7.89 24.85 -3.56
N LEU A 127 -7.23 25.14 -4.69
CA LEU A 127 -7.70 26.03 -5.74
C LEU A 127 -8.40 25.26 -6.87
N LYS A 128 -9.31 25.95 -7.55
CA LYS A 128 -9.86 25.53 -8.84
C LYS A 128 -8.87 25.77 -9.97
N VAL A 129 -9.11 25.10 -11.09
CA VAL A 129 -8.27 25.12 -12.28
C VAL A 129 -9.15 25.55 -13.47
N PRO A 130 -8.82 26.65 -14.17
CA PRO A 130 -9.41 26.95 -15.46
C PRO A 130 -8.95 25.93 -16.50
N VAL A 131 -9.91 25.26 -17.14
CA VAL A 131 -9.69 24.22 -18.15
C VAL A 131 -10.46 24.52 -19.43
N VAL A 132 -9.98 23.96 -20.54
CA VAL A 132 -10.67 24.04 -21.83
C VAL A 132 -10.58 22.70 -22.55
N LYS A 133 -11.70 22.22 -23.09
CA LYS A 133 -11.72 20.98 -23.89
C LYS A 133 -11.28 21.28 -25.31
N ILE A 134 -10.41 20.44 -25.84
CA ILE A 134 -9.89 20.57 -27.20
C ILE A 134 -10.10 19.30 -28.00
N ASP A 135 -10.23 19.46 -29.31
CA ASP A 135 -10.37 18.37 -30.27
C ASP A 135 -9.00 17.77 -30.59
N ASN A 136 -8.43 17.13 -29.58
CA ASN A 136 -7.21 16.36 -29.72
C ASN A 136 -7.38 15.01 -29.04
N GLU A 137 -6.93 13.95 -29.71
CA GLU A 137 -6.87 12.62 -29.11
C GLU A 137 -5.63 12.53 -28.22
N GLY A 138 -5.85 12.18 -26.95
CA GLY A 138 -4.79 11.68 -26.06
C GLY A 138 -4.03 12.74 -25.29
N GLY A 139 -4.38 12.92 -24.01
CA GLY A 139 -3.41 13.42 -23.06
C GLY A 139 -2.25 12.43 -22.88
N PHE A 140 -1.05 12.91 -22.56
CA PHE A 140 0.08 12.02 -22.29
C PHE A 140 -0.23 11.08 -21.11
N LYS A 141 -0.16 9.76 -21.34
CA LYS A 141 -0.39 8.74 -20.31
C LYS A 141 0.88 8.40 -19.55
N TYR A 142 1.21 9.20 -18.55
CA TYR A 142 2.29 8.93 -17.58
C TYR A 142 1.79 8.03 -16.45
N ASN A 143 1.29 6.85 -16.83
CA ASN A 143 0.68 5.88 -15.93
C ASN A 143 1.70 4.85 -15.42
N ALA A 144 1.25 3.89 -14.62
CA ALA A 144 2.13 2.86 -14.06
C ALA A 144 2.86 2.04 -15.14
N SER A 145 2.19 1.73 -16.26
CA SER A 145 2.78 1.00 -17.38
C SER A 145 3.87 1.81 -18.08
N TYR A 146 3.64 3.09 -18.33
CA TYR A 146 4.64 4.01 -18.88
C TYR A 146 5.91 4.00 -18.02
N TYR A 147 5.77 4.27 -16.72
CA TYR A 147 6.90 4.32 -15.80
C TYR A 147 7.64 2.99 -15.67
N LYS A 148 6.93 1.87 -15.77
CA LYS A 148 7.54 0.54 -15.74
C LYS A 148 8.41 0.30 -16.97
N VAL A 149 7.96 0.72 -18.15
CA VAL A 149 8.71 0.59 -19.42
C VAL A 149 9.92 1.53 -19.45
N THR A 150 9.83 2.72 -18.87
CA THR A 150 10.97 3.66 -18.81
C THR A 150 12.02 3.27 -17.77
N GLY A 151 11.76 2.28 -16.92
CA GLY A 151 12.69 1.79 -15.90
C GLY A 151 12.63 2.54 -14.57
N PHE A 152 11.57 3.32 -14.33
CA PHE A 152 11.35 3.95 -13.02
C PHE A 152 11.15 2.87 -11.95
N ASN A 153 11.69 3.11 -10.75
CA ASN A 153 11.69 2.12 -9.68
C ASN A 153 10.26 1.68 -9.35
N THR A 154 9.97 0.38 -9.48
CA THR A 154 8.64 -0.17 -9.24
C THR A 154 8.10 0.13 -7.83
N ILE A 155 8.97 0.20 -6.83
CA ILE A 155 8.56 0.56 -5.45
C ILE A 155 8.00 1.98 -5.41
N PHE A 156 8.56 2.89 -6.22
CA PHE A 156 8.08 4.26 -6.31
C PHE A 156 6.80 4.36 -7.14
N ILE A 157 6.66 3.58 -8.23
CA ILE A 157 5.40 3.46 -8.97
C ILE A 157 4.27 3.00 -8.05
N GLU A 158 4.52 1.93 -7.28
CA GLU A 158 3.55 1.35 -6.35
C GLU A 158 3.23 2.31 -5.20
N TYR A 159 4.21 3.08 -4.72
CA TYR A 159 3.98 4.16 -3.75
C TYR A 159 3.12 5.28 -4.32
N LEU A 160 3.35 5.74 -5.55
CA LEU A 160 2.51 6.74 -6.21
C LEU A 160 1.07 6.24 -6.42
N LEU A 161 0.90 4.97 -6.77
CA LEU A 161 -0.43 4.34 -6.86
C LEU A 161 -1.14 4.31 -5.51
N LEU A 162 -0.42 3.99 -4.43
CA LEU A 162 -0.99 3.96 -3.09
C LEU A 162 -1.45 5.36 -2.65
N GLU A 163 -0.63 6.38 -2.87
CA GLU A 163 -0.99 7.77 -2.56
C GLU A 163 -2.13 8.29 -3.46
N PHE A 164 -2.18 7.85 -4.72
CA PHE A 164 -3.32 8.11 -5.60
C PHE A 164 -4.64 7.55 -5.04
N ILE A 165 -4.63 6.30 -4.54
CA ILE A 165 -5.83 5.67 -3.95
C ILE A 165 -6.31 6.44 -2.72
N LYS A 166 -5.39 6.99 -1.90
CA LYS A 166 -5.78 7.82 -0.75
C LYS A 166 -6.60 9.05 -1.14
N ILE A 167 -6.39 9.57 -2.34
CA ILE A 167 -7.09 10.74 -2.89
C ILE A 167 -8.35 10.31 -3.64
N GLN A 168 -8.24 9.32 -4.53
CA GLN A 168 -9.33 8.84 -5.37
C GLN A 168 -10.01 7.62 -4.75
N LYS A 169 -11.16 7.84 -4.10
CA LYS A 169 -11.91 6.79 -3.39
C LYS A 169 -12.71 5.86 -4.29
N ASP A 170 -12.88 6.23 -5.56
CA ASP A 170 -13.56 5.42 -6.59
C ASP A 170 -12.63 4.36 -7.18
N VAL A 171 -11.96 3.62 -6.30
CA VAL A 171 -11.07 2.50 -6.64
C VAL A 171 -11.51 1.26 -5.87
N LEU A 172 -11.46 0.12 -6.55
CA LEU A 172 -11.63 -1.19 -5.95
C LEU A 172 -10.42 -2.08 -6.22
N THR A 173 -10.21 -3.05 -5.33
CA THR A 173 -9.21 -4.10 -5.50
C THR A 173 -9.91 -5.41 -5.83
N ALA A 174 -9.39 -6.14 -6.82
CA ALA A 174 -9.80 -7.50 -7.12
C ALA A 174 -8.62 -8.47 -6.94
N LEU A 175 -8.85 -9.55 -6.20
CA LEU A 175 -7.92 -10.66 -5.98
C LEU A 175 -8.48 -11.93 -6.59
N PHE A 176 -7.74 -12.54 -7.51
CA PHE A 176 -8.05 -13.87 -8.05
C PHE A 176 -7.13 -14.90 -7.41
N TRP A 177 -7.71 -15.87 -6.70
CA TRP A 177 -6.97 -16.85 -5.88
C TRP A 177 -6.21 -17.91 -6.68
N SER A 178 -6.53 -18.06 -7.96
CA SER A 178 -5.90 -19.03 -8.87
C SER A 178 -5.80 -18.43 -10.27
N GLY A 179 -4.60 -18.47 -10.85
CA GLY A 179 -4.25 -17.85 -12.14
C GLY A 179 -5.36 -17.90 -13.17
N ASN A 180 -5.82 -16.72 -13.57
CA ASN A 180 -7.01 -16.53 -14.39
C ASN A 180 -6.72 -16.50 -15.91
N GLU A 181 -5.50 -16.87 -16.34
CA GLU A 181 -5.01 -16.71 -17.72
C GLU A 181 -6.02 -17.23 -18.77
N LYS A 182 -6.69 -18.37 -18.49
CA LYS A 182 -7.68 -18.96 -19.40
C LYS A 182 -9.01 -18.20 -19.49
N LYS A 183 -9.31 -17.33 -18.52
CA LYS A 183 -10.59 -16.58 -18.39
C LYS A 183 -10.40 -15.07 -18.47
N GLN A 184 -9.18 -14.57 -18.65
CA GLN A 184 -8.87 -13.15 -18.70
C GLN A 184 -9.72 -12.39 -19.73
N LYS A 185 -9.83 -12.89 -20.96
CA LYS A 185 -10.68 -12.29 -22.00
C LYS A 185 -12.17 -12.21 -21.62
N GLN A 186 -12.66 -13.15 -20.82
CA GLN A 186 -14.05 -13.15 -20.36
C GLN A 186 -14.26 -12.13 -19.24
N ILE A 187 -13.29 -12.00 -18.34
CA ILE A 187 -13.28 -10.97 -17.30
C ILE A 187 -13.21 -9.58 -17.93
N GLU A 188 -12.36 -9.38 -18.95
CA GLU A 188 -12.27 -8.11 -19.68
C GLU A 188 -13.60 -7.72 -20.33
N LYS A 189 -14.34 -8.68 -20.91
CA LYS A 189 -15.69 -8.43 -21.45
C LYS A 189 -16.69 -8.02 -20.36
N ILE A 190 -16.64 -8.66 -19.19
CA ILE A 190 -17.47 -8.26 -18.06
C ILE A 190 -17.09 -6.84 -17.62
N TYR A 191 -15.80 -6.55 -17.45
CA TYR A 191 -15.35 -5.22 -17.07
C TYR A 191 -15.78 -4.15 -18.08
N GLN A 192 -15.67 -4.42 -19.39
CA GLN A 192 -16.18 -3.53 -20.44
C GLN A 192 -17.68 -3.29 -20.33
N LYS A 193 -18.48 -4.34 -20.10
CA LYS A 193 -19.94 -4.24 -19.90
C LYS A 193 -20.30 -3.30 -18.76
N TYR A 194 -19.52 -3.32 -17.68
CA TYR A 194 -19.72 -2.51 -16.48
C TYR A 194 -18.90 -1.20 -16.47
N GLY A 195 -18.21 -0.84 -17.56
CA GLY A 195 -17.38 0.37 -17.59
C GLY A 195 -16.20 0.37 -16.61
N ILE A 196 -15.73 -0.81 -16.21
CA ILE A 196 -14.60 -1.00 -15.30
C ILE A 196 -13.29 -0.99 -16.08
N ILE A 197 -12.32 -0.23 -15.58
CA ILE A 197 -10.97 -0.16 -16.14
C ILE A 197 -10.02 -0.73 -15.09
N SER A 198 -9.33 -1.81 -15.44
CA SER A 198 -8.19 -2.30 -14.66
C SER A 198 -6.92 -1.55 -15.08
N PHE A 199 -6.47 -0.61 -14.26
CA PHE A 199 -5.35 0.26 -14.60
C PHE A 199 -4.00 -0.19 -14.04
N TYR A 200 -4.00 -1.19 -13.15
CA TYR A 200 -2.78 -1.81 -12.64
C TYR A 200 -3.04 -3.27 -12.28
N GLN A 201 -2.10 -4.14 -12.63
CA GLN A 201 -2.14 -5.56 -12.31
C GLN A 201 -0.77 -6.03 -11.82
N LYS A 202 -0.79 -6.88 -10.81
CA LYS A 202 0.40 -7.54 -10.27
C LYS A 202 0.05 -9.00 -9.97
N ASN A 203 0.93 -9.91 -10.38
CA ASN A 203 0.84 -11.32 -10.01
C ASN A 203 1.83 -11.60 -8.87
N ILE A 204 1.36 -12.22 -7.79
CA ILE A 204 2.17 -12.46 -6.59
C ILE A 204 2.08 -13.92 -6.19
N THR A 205 3.23 -14.58 -6.05
CA THR A 205 3.32 -15.92 -5.47
C THR A 205 3.35 -15.83 -3.94
N PHE A 206 2.51 -16.62 -3.29
CA PHE A 206 2.47 -16.71 -1.83
C PHE A 206 2.99 -18.05 -1.31
N SER A 207 3.73 -18.01 -0.20
CA SER A 207 4.05 -19.19 0.60
C SER A 207 2.77 -19.79 1.21
N GLU A 208 2.84 -21.01 1.77
CA GLU A 208 1.68 -21.59 2.47
C GLU A 208 1.18 -20.68 3.60
N GLU A 209 2.10 -20.11 4.37
CA GLU A 209 1.77 -19.16 5.42
C GLU A 209 1.24 -17.84 4.85
N GLY A 210 1.84 -17.38 3.74
CA GLY A 210 1.40 -16.20 3.00
C GLY A 210 -0.04 -16.30 2.52
N GLN A 211 -0.45 -17.47 2.00
CA GLN A 211 -1.82 -17.73 1.57
C GLN A 211 -2.82 -17.63 2.74
N LYS A 212 -2.46 -18.19 3.89
CA LYS A 212 -3.27 -18.04 5.12
C LYS A 212 -3.35 -16.57 5.52
N ASN A 213 -2.22 -15.88 5.57
CA ASN A 213 -2.15 -14.49 6.02
C ASN A 213 -2.90 -13.53 5.10
N ILE A 214 -2.86 -13.72 3.78
CA ILE A 214 -3.65 -12.87 2.89
C ILE A 214 -5.16 -13.14 3.01
N VAL A 215 -5.57 -14.39 3.26
CA VAL A 215 -6.97 -14.70 3.56
C VAL A 215 -7.39 -14.05 4.89
N VAL A 216 -6.52 -14.05 5.91
CA VAL A 216 -6.77 -13.27 7.14
C VAL A 216 -6.97 -11.79 6.81
N ALA A 217 -6.11 -11.19 5.97
CA ALA A 217 -6.25 -9.77 5.61
C ALA A 217 -7.58 -9.46 4.89
N CYS A 218 -8.06 -10.35 4.02
CA CYS A 218 -9.30 -10.16 3.26
C CYS A 218 -10.57 -10.34 4.11
N TYR A 219 -10.51 -11.14 5.18
CA TYR A 219 -11.67 -11.56 5.96
C TYR A 219 -11.50 -11.29 7.45
N GLU A 220 -10.65 -10.34 7.85
CA GLU A 220 -10.31 -10.08 9.26
C GLU A 220 -11.54 -9.73 10.11
N LYS A 221 -12.55 -9.09 9.49
CA LYS A 221 -13.82 -8.70 10.15
C LYS A 221 -14.77 -9.87 10.38
N GLU A 222 -14.51 -11.02 9.75
CA GLU A 222 -15.39 -12.18 9.77
C GLU A 222 -15.10 -13.09 10.97
N GLN A 223 -16.09 -13.31 11.85
CA GLN A 223 -15.89 -14.09 13.08
C GLN A 223 -15.36 -15.52 12.84
N TRP A 224 -15.74 -16.14 11.72
CA TRP A 224 -15.36 -17.52 11.39
C TRP A 224 -13.87 -17.68 11.06
N ILE A 225 -13.15 -16.59 10.76
CA ILE A 225 -11.72 -16.63 10.45
C ILE A 225 -10.89 -16.97 11.70
N GLY A 226 -11.41 -16.69 12.89
CA GLY A 226 -10.72 -16.79 14.16
C GLY A 226 -10.05 -15.47 14.56
N ASN A 227 -9.05 -15.55 15.43
CA ASN A 227 -8.36 -14.39 15.99
C ASN A 227 -6.87 -14.71 16.25
N ARG A 228 -6.14 -13.74 16.79
CA ARG A 228 -4.70 -13.91 17.12
C ARG A 228 -4.47 -15.04 18.14
N GLU A 229 -5.43 -15.32 19.03
CA GLU A 229 -5.30 -16.35 20.06
C GLU A 229 -5.29 -17.77 19.50
N ASN A 230 -6.14 -18.03 18.50
CA ASN A 230 -6.20 -19.30 17.79
C ASN A 230 -5.42 -19.31 16.46
N ALA A 231 -4.58 -18.30 16.25
CA ALA A 231 -3.78 -18.10 15.04
C ALA A 231 -4.58 -18.15 13.73
N PHE A 232 -5.82 -17.65 13.77
CA PHE A 232 -6.74 -17.56 12.63
C PHE A 232 -6.96 -18.91 11.92
N VAL A 233 -7.18 -19.97 12.69
CA VAL A 233 -7.32 -21.34 12.17
C VAL A 233 -8.41 -21.48 11.09
N GLY A 234 -9.44 -20.62 11.10
CA GLY A 234 -10.51 -20.61 10.09
C GLY A 234 -10.02 -20.24 8.69
N ALA A 235 -8.96 -19.42 8.59
CA ALA A 235 -8.36 -19.03 7.32
C ALA A 235 -7.84 -20.23 6.53
N ILE A 236 -7.33 -21.26 7.21
CA ILE A 236 -6.79 -22.47 6.58
C ILE A 236 -7.88 -23.20 5.77
N ASN A 237 -9.11 -23.25 6.28
CA ASN A 237 -10.23 -23.87 5.57
C ASN A 237 -10.62 -23.06 4.34
N LYS A 238 -10.65 -21.73 4.46
CA LYS A 238 -10.94 -20.84 3.32
C LYS A 238 -9.88 -20.95 2.24
N VAL A 239 -8.59 -21.03 2.60
CA VAL A 239 -7.48 -21.27 1.67
C VAL A 239 -7.72 -22.53 0.84
N LYS A 240 -8.13 -23.65 1.47
CA LYS A 240 -8.45 -24.92 0.77
C LYS A 240 -9.60 -24.82 -0.22
N MET A 241 -10.51 -23.87 -0.03
CA MET A 241 -11.63 -23.63 -0.94
C MET A 241 -11.25 -22.71 -2.10
N CYS A 242 -10.30 -21.80 -1.87
CA CYS A 242 -9.84 -20.81 -2.84
C CYS A 242 -8.74 -21.33 -3.76
N ILE A 243 -7.79 -22.10 -3.21
CA ILE A 243 -6.54 -22.48 -3.86
C ILE A 243 -6.52 -23.98 -4.10
N ASP A 244 -6.17 -24.39 -5.32
CA ASP A 244 -6.09 -25.82 -5.67
C ASP A 244 -4.93 -26.48 -4.90
N PRO A 245 -5.19 -27.57 -4.16
CA PRO A 245 -4.15 -28.25 -3.41
C PRO A 245 -2.95 -28.73 -4.22
N LYS A 246 -3.14 -29.02 -5.51
CA LYS A 246 -2.07 -29.46 -6.42
C LYS A 246 -1.11 -28.33 -6.78
N THR A 247 -1.52 -27.08 -6.59
CA THR A 247 -0.71 -25.88 -6.90
C THR A 247 -0.28 -25.11 -5.67
N TYR A 248 -0.44 -25.68 -4.46
CA TYR A 248 -0.18 -25.01 -3.18
C TYR A 248 1.18 -24.32 -3.09
N SER A 249 2.23 -24.92 -3.63
CA SER A 249 3.60 -24.37 -3.57
C SER A 249 3.91 -23.27 -4.61
N LYS A 250 2.97 -22.98 -5.53
CA LYS A 250 3.11 -21.99 -6.61
C LYS A 250 1.86 -21.13 -6.78
N SER A 251 1.07 -20.98 -5.72
CA SER A 251 -0.23 -20.32 -5.83
C SER A 251 -0.02 -18.82 -6.02
N ALA A 252 -0.21 -18.40 -7.25
CA ALA A 252 -0.15 -17.03 -7.67
C ALA A 252 -1.53 -16.39 -7.50
N VAL A 253 -1.57 -15.23 -6.88
CA VAL A 253 -2.75 -14.39 -6.75
C VAL A 253 -2.60 -13.21 -7.69
N ASP A 254 -3.59 -12.99 -8.54
CA ASP A 254 -3.66 -11.80 -9.38
C ASP A 254 -4.33 -10.67 -8.59
N PHE A 255 -3.56 -9.62 -8.31
CA PHE A 255 -4.01 -8.37 -7.72
C PHE A 255 -4.27 -7.35 -8.82
N LEU A 256 -5.47 -6.80 -8.87
CA LEU A 256 -5.87 -5.76 -9.81
C LEU A 256 -6.38 -4.54 -9.04
N LEU A 257 -6.02 -3.36 -9.52
CA LEU A 257 -6.67 -2.10 -9.18
C LEU A 257 -7.61 -1.71 -10.31
N CYS A 258 -8.86 -1.44 -9.96
CA CYS A 258 -9.88 -1.08 -10.93
C CYS A 258 -10.64 0.17 -10.52
N THR A 259 -11.20 0.88 -11.50
CA THR A 259 -12.14 1.97 -11.25
C THR A 259 -13.40 1.44 -10.57
N LYS A 260 -14.03 2.24 -9.72
CA LYS A 260 -15.29 1.93 -9.03
C LYS A 260 -16.32 3.03 -9.32
N LYS A 261 -16.86 3.01 -10.54
CA LYS A 261 -17.97 3.89 -10.97
C LYS A 261 -19.29 3.11 -11.06
N LEU A 262 -19.53 2.22 -10.10
CA LEU A 262 -20.71 1.35 -10.04
C LEU A 262 -21.58 1.72 -8.86
N SER A 263 -22.89 1.61 -9.05
CA SER A 263 -23.84 1.47 -7.95
C SER A 263 -23.58 0.18 -7.16
N SER A 264 -24.11 0.11 -5.94
CA SER A 264 -24.00 -1.10 -5.12
C SER A 264 -24.59 -2.34 -5.80
N GLN A 265 -25.68 -2.18 -6.54
CA GLN A 265 -26.33 -3.29 -7.24
C GLN A 265 -25.49 -3.77 -8.43
N GLU A 266 -24.98 -2.85 -9.27
CA GLU A 266 -24.12 -3.22 -10.40
C GLU A 266 -22.83 -3.91 -9.93
N LEU A 267 -22.28 -3.50 -8.79
CA LEU A 267 -21.12 -4.16 -8.19
C LEU A 267 -21.45 -5.60 -7.76
N ILE A 268 -22.64 -5.84 -7.20
CA ILE A 268 -23.11 -7.19 -6.83
C ILE A 268 -23.28 -8.05 -8.08
N ASP A 269 -23.94 -7.51 -9.11
CA ASP A 269 -24.22 -8.23 -10.35
C ASP A 269 -22.94 -8.60 -11.09
N MET A 270 -21.99 -7.67 -11.20
CA MET A 270 -20.66 -7.91 -11.76
C MET A 270 -19.91 -9.00 -10.98
N LYS A 271 -19.91 -8.94 -9.64
CA LYS A 271 -19.27 -9.97 -8.80
C LYS A 271 -19.89 -11.34 -9.08
N GLU A 272 -21.20 -11.43 -9.27
CA GLU A 272 -21.88 -12.69 -9.52
C GLU A 272 -21.61 -13.26 -10.92
N GLU A 273 -21.60 -12.43 -11.97
CA GLU A 273 -21.19 -12.85 -13.31
C GLU A 273 -19.77 -13.42 -13.31
N ILE A 274 -18.84 -12.75 -12.63
CA ILE A 274 -17.47 -13.27 -12.50
C ILE A 274 -17.47 -14.60 -11.75
N ARG A 275 -18.20 -14.73 -10.62
CA ARG A 275 -18.27 -16.00 -9.86
C ARG A 275 -18.84 -17.15 -10.69
N GLN A 276 -19.86 -16.89 -11.51
CA GLN A 276 -20.43 -17.86 -12.44
C GLN A 276 -19.40 -18.35 -13.46
N LEU A 277 -18.56 -17.46 -13.99
CA LEU A 277 -17.45 -17.88 -14.88
C LEU A 277 -16.55 -18.91 -14.20
N PHE A 278 -16.29 -18.80 -12.90
CA PHE A 278 -15.38 -19.69 -12.17
C PHE A 278 -16.04 -20.95 -11.60
N GLY A 279 -17.36 -20.95 -11.37
CA GLY A 279 -18.09 -22.09 -10.80
C GLY A 279 -17.72 -22.44 -9.35
N LYS A 280 -17.02 -21.54 -8.64
CA LYS A 280 -16.58 -21.73 -7.23
C LYS A 280 -17.29 -20.79 -6.24
N GLY A 281 -18.33 -20.08 -6.68
CA GLY A 281 -19.04 -19.09 -5.87
C GLY A 281 -18.09 -18.06 -5.26
N LYS A 282 -18.29 -17.73 -3.97
CA LYS A 282 -17.46 -16.75 -3.21
C LYS A 282 -16.00 -17.17 -2.96
N ASN A 283 -15.53 -18.28 -3.54
CA ASN A 283 -14.15 -18.76 -3.37
C ASN A 283 -13.26 -18.49 -4.58
N SER A 284 -13.81 -18.03 -5.71
CA SER A 284 -13.02 -17.75 -6.92
C SER A 284 -12.27 -16.42 -6.87
N ILE A 285 -12.88 -15.42 -6.26
CA ILE A 285 -12.43 -14.03 -6.30
C ILE A 285 -12.78 -13.33 -4.99
N HIS A 286 -11.94 -12.39 -4.57
CA HIS A 286 -12.25 -11.40 -3.56
C HIS A 286 -12.21 -10.01 -4.21
N ILE A 287 -13.32 -9.27 -4.18
CA ILE A 287 -13.39 -7.88 -4.61
C ILE A 287 -13.84 -7.06 -3.42
N THR A 288 -13.13 -5.98 -3.13
CA THR A 288 -13.42 -5.11 -1.97
C THR A 288 -14.80 -4.46 -2.07
N ASP A 289 -15.44 -4.23 -0.93
CA ASP A 289 -16.74 -3.57 -0.85
C ASP A 289 -16.58 -2.10 -0.42
N THR A 290 -15.63 -1.81 0.48
CA THR A 290 -15.39 -0.47 1.01
C THR A 290 -14.03 0.11 0.62
N PHE A 291 -13.89 1.43 0.74
CA PHE A 291 -12.63 2.12 0.50
C PHE A 291 -11.53 1.68 1.49
N GLU A 292 -11.89 1.45 2.75
CA GLU A 292 -10.96 1.01 3.80
C GLU A 292 -10.36 -0.36 3.45
N GLU A 293 -11.16 -1.28 2.90
CA GLU A 293 -10.68 -2.57 2.43
C GLU A 293 -9.78 -2.43 1.19
N THR A 294 -10.16 -1.56 0.24
CA THR A 294 -9.30 -1.23 -0.91
C THR A 294 -7.95 -0.72 -0.44
N LEU A 295 -7.93 0.25 0.49
CA LEU A 295 -6.70 0.85 1.01
C LEU A 295 -5.86 -0.19 1.78
N GLN A 296 -6.48 -0.98 2.66
CA GLN A 296 -5.80 -2.02 3.43
C GLN A 296 -5.09 -3.02 2.51
N LEU A 297 -5.81 -3.57 1.52
CA LEU A 297 -5.20 -4.51 0.58
C LEU A 297 -4.15 -3.84 -0.30
N SER A 298 -4.39 -2.59 -0.73
CA SER A 298 -3.40 -1.85 -1.53
C SER A 298 -2.10 -1.62 -0.76
N GLN A 299 -2.18 -1.28 0.54
CA GLN A 299 -0.99 -1.16 1.41
C GLN A 299 -0.19 -2.46 1.51
N ILE A 300 -0.85 -3.62 1.42
CA ILE A 300 -0.19 -4.93 1.38
C ILE A 300 0.46 -5.16 0.01
N PHE A 301 -0.32 -5.07 -1.08
CA PHE A 301 0.10 -5.52 -2.41
C PHE A 301 1.04 -4.54 -3.16
N LEU A 302 0.93 -3.25 -2.88
CA LEU A 302 1.77 -2.18 -3.42
C LEU A 302 3.03 -1.91 -2.55
N SER A 303 3.34 -2.80 -1.60
CA SER A 303 4.53 -2.71 -0.78
C SER A 303 5.25 -4.05 -0.78
N LYS A 304 6.42 -4.11 -1.43
CA LYS A 304 7.25 -5.33 -1.44
C LYS A 304 7.58 -5.84 -0.02
N ASN A 305 7.79 -4.91 0.92
CA ASN A 305 8.15 -5.25 2.30
C ASN A 305 6.93 -5.80 3.05
N SER A 306 5.73 -5.32 2.73
CA SER A 306 4.47 -5.86 3.27
C SER A 306 4.16 -7.24 2.70
N LEU A 307 4.41 -7.47 1.41
CA LEU A 307 4.34 -8.80 0.82
C LEU A 307 5.35 -9.76 1.45
N HIS A 308 6.57 -9.30 1.73
CA HIS A 308 7.56 -10.09 2.47
C HIS A 308 7.05 -10.44 3.88
N HIS A 309 6.48 -9.47 4.60
CA HIS A 309 5.88 -9.73 5.91
C HIS A 309 4.74 -10.75 5.84
N ILE A 310 3.77 -10.56 4.93
CA ILE A 310 2.66 -11.50 4.73
C ILE A 310 3.15 -12.91 4.44
N ASN A 311 4.18 -13.06 3.60
CA ASN A 311 4.71 -14.38 3.23
C ASN A 311 5.48 -15.10 4.33
N ASN A 312 5.97 -14.39 5.35
CA ASN A 312 6.92 -14.97 6.30
C ASN A 312 6.49 -14.84 7.77
N CYS A 313 5.50 -14.01 8.10
CA CYS A 313 5.09 -13.84 9.48
C CYS A 313 4.26 -15.02 9.99
N HIS A 314 4.49 -15.36 11.25
CA HIS A 314 3.73 -16.39 11.96
C HIS A 314 3.02 -15.79 13.17
N PHE A 315 1.69 -15.93 13.22
CA PHE A 315 0.95 -15.55 14.41
C PHE A 315 1.34 -16.43 15.59
N LYS A 316 1.88 -15.80 16.64
CA LYS A 316 2.22 -16.42 17.92
C LYS A 316 1.36 -15.83 19.02
N TYR A 317 1.12 -16.58 20.09
CA TYR A 317 0.32 -16.10 21.21
C TYR A 317 1.12 -15.15 22.10
N TYR A 318 1.06 -13.85 21.82
CA TYR A 318 1.70 -12.79 22.61
C TYR A 318 0.69 -11.75 23.10
N PRO A 319 -0.24 -12.11 24.02
CA PRO A 319 -1.36 -11.25 24.41
C PRO A 319 -0.91 -9.87 24.90
N ASP A 320 0.06 -9.80 25.81
CA ASP A 320 0.53 -8.50 26.35
C ASP A 320 1.12 -7.61 25.26
N PHE A 321 1.90 -8.20 24.35
CA PHE A 321 2.50 -7.47 23.23
C PHE A 321 1.43 -6.95 22.27
N TYR A 322 0.46 -7.78 21.92
CA TYR A 322 -0.64 -7.35 21.04
C TYR A 322 -1.55 -6.33 21.70
N ASN A 323 -1.72 -6.37 23.03
CA ASN A 323 -2.40 -5.30 23.77
C ASN A 323 -1.66 -3.97 23.64
N LEU A 324 -0.31 -3.96 23.74
CA LEU A 324 0.47 -2.75 23.47
C LEU A 324 0.28 -2.25 22.05
N VAL A 325 0.26 -3.16 21.06
CA VAL A 325 0.03 -2.82 19.65
C VAL A 325 -1.35 -2.21 19.46
N ASP A 326 -2.38 -2.76 20.12
CA ASP A 326 -3.74 -2.24 20.03
C ASP A 326 -3.87 -0.87 20.72
N ILE A 327 -3.18 -0.64 21.84
CA ILE A 327 -3.07 0.69 22.48
C ILE A 327 -2.37 1.67 21.54
N TYR A 328 -1.23 1.29 20.97
CA TYR A 328 -0.48 2.11 20.02
C TYR A 328 -1.38 2.52 18.85
N THR A 329 -1.98 1.55 18.15
CA THR A 329 -2.76 1.79 16.94
C THR A 329 -4.02 2.62 17.16
N LYS A 330 -4.69 2.50 18.33
CA LYS A 330 -5.83 3.35 18.67
C LYS A 330 -5.50 4.83 18.70
N ASN A 331 -4.28 5.18 19.12
CA ASN A 331 -3.80 6.57 19.19
C ASN A 331 -3.32 7.12 17.82
N MET A 332 -3.19 6.26 16.81
CA MET A 332 -2.53 6.57 15.53
C MET A 332 -3.47 6.65 14.33
N LYS A 333 -4.78 6.56 14.54
CA LYS A 333 -5.77 6.47 13.45
C LYS A 333 -5.49 7.51 12.36
N ASN A 334 -5.24 7.01 11.15
CA ASN A 334 -5.06 7.75 9.90
C ASN A 334 -3.87 8.71 9.85
N ASN A 335 -2.75 8.38 10.52
CA ASN A 335 -1.58 9.24 10.50
C ASN A 335 -0.35 8.59 9.86
N ASP A 336 -0.03 9.04 8.65
CA ASP A 336 1.16 8.63 7.91
C ASP A 336 2.46 9.12 8.56
N GLY A 337 2.43 10.01 9.56
CA GLY A 337 3.62 10.50 10.24
C GLY A 337 4.21 9.56 11.29
N PHE A 338 3.81 8.29 11.32
CA PHE A 338 4.11 7.35 12.41
C PHE A 338 4.67 6.02 11.92
N ILE A 339 5.59 5.46 12.71
CA ILE A 339 6.17 4.15 12.45
C ILE A 339 6.55 3.45 13.76
N LEU A 340 6.25 2.15 13.84
CA LEU A 340 6.79 1.28 14.87
C LEU A 340 8.22 0.88 14.52
N VAL A 341 9.12 1.03 15.49
CA VAL A 341 10.52 0.68 15.38
C VAL A 341 10.92 -0.29 16.49
N GLY A 342 12.22 -0.55 16.62
CA GLY A 342 12.75 -1.40 17.68
C GLY A 342 12.28 -2.85 17.59
N SER A 343 12.24 -3.53 18.73
CA SER A 343 12.02 -4.99 18.78
C SER A 343 10.58 -5.40 18.42
N GLY A 344 9.64 -4.44 18.33
CA GLY A 344 8.26 -4.71 17.94
C GLY A 344 8.12 -5.41 16.59
N ALA A 345 9.00 -5.10 15.62
CA ALA A 345 9.00 -5.80 14.34
C ALA A 345 9.23 -7.32 14.48
N LEU A 346 10.11 -7.75 15.40
CA LEU A 346 10.34 -9.18 15.67
C LEU A 346 9.09 -9.88 16.22
N GLY A 347 8.34 -9.18 17.08
CA GLY A 347 7.07 -9.66 17.60
C GLY A 347 6.02 -9.80 16.51
N LEU A 348 5.92 -8.83 15.61
CA LEU A 348 4.97 -8.82 14.49
C LEU A 348 5.31 -9.83 13.39
N TYR A 349 6.57 -10.22 13.23
CA TYR A 349 6.96 -11.37 12.40
C TYR A 349 6.76 -12.72 13.10
N GLY A 350 6.66 -12.74 14.43
CA GLY A 350 6.57 -13.97 15.21
C GLY A 350 7.93 -14.63 15.52
N ILE A 351 9.03 -13.91 15.32
CA ILE A 351 10.41 -14.38 15.55
C ILE A 351 10.68 -14.52 17.06
N ARG A 352 10.34 -13.47 17.83
CA ARG A 352 10.34 -13.51 19.30
C ARG A 352 9.38 -12.48 19.88
N LYS A 353 8.92 -12.71 21.11
CA LYS A 353 8.11 -11.72 21.85
C LYS A 353 8.92 -10.44 22.12
N SER A 354 8.30 -9.28 21.89
CA SER A 354 8.78 -7.98 22.39
C SER A 354 8.10 -7.66 23.72
N GLN A 355 8.80 -6.97 24.62
CA GLN A 355 8.26 -6.56 25.92
C GLN A 355 7.67 -5.15 25.87
N ASP A 356 8.21 -4.34 24.98
CA ASP A 356 7.93 -2.93 24.75
C ASP A 356 7.63 -2.65 23.27
N LEU A 357 7.14 -1.44 23.00
CA LEU A 357 6.98 -0.87 21.67
C LEU A 357 7.71 0.47 21.58
N ASP A 358 8.63 0.53 20.65
CA ASP A 358 9.33 1.76 20.28
C ASP A 358 8.66 2.39 19.06
N PHE A 359 8.58 3.72 19.00
CA PHE A 359 8.06 4.42 17.83
C PHE A 359 8.86 5.66 17.46
N LEU A 360 8.72 6.08 16.20
CA LEU A 360 9.11 7.41 15.73
C LEU A 360 7.89 8.12 15.15
N SER A 361 7.89 9.45 15.24
CA SER A 361 6.76 10.26 14.81
C SER A 361 7.15 11.67 14.39
N ASP A 362 6.56 12.20 13.33
CA ASP A 362 6.68 13.63 12.97
C ASP A 362 5.96 14.57 13.95
N LYS A 363 5.03 14.06 14.76
CA LYS A 363 4.29 14.83 15.77
C LYS A 363 4.70 14.38 17.17
N LYS A 364 4.82 15.33 18.10
CA LYS A 364 5.01 14.98 19.52
C LYS A 364 3.79 14.21 20.02
N LEU A 365 4.02 13.05 20.60
CA LEU A 365 2.99 12.27 21.27
C LEU A 365 3.46 11.84 22.65
N ASN A 366 2.50 11.83 23.57
CA ASN A 366 2.70 11.31 24.91
C ASN A 366 1.76 10.12 25.10
N PHE A 367 2.34 8.93 25.23
CA PHE A 367 1.58 7.74 25.60
C PHE A 367 1.48 7.65 27.12
N GLN A 368 0.28 7.39 27.64
CA GLN A 368 0.06 7.03 29.04
C GLN A 368 0.36 5.54 29.26
N ASN A 369 1.50 5.06 28.76
CA ASN A 369 1.94 3.67 28.92
C ASN A 369 3.48 3.62 28.88
N GLU A 370 4.09 3.19 29.98
CA GLU A 370 5.56 3.15 30.14
C GLU A 370 6.25 2.16 29.17
N ASN A 371 5.51 1.18 28.64
CA ASN A 371 6.03 0.21 27.68
C ASN A 371 5.85 0.66 26.21
N ILE A 372 5.42 1.90 25.99
CA ILE A 372 5.34 2.52 24.66
C ILE A 372 6.14 3.83 24.69
N SER A 373 7.31 3.83 24.07
CA SER A 373 8.27 4.93 24.18
C SER A 373 8.69 5.46 22.81
N SER A 374 8.99 6.77 22.79
CA SER A 374 9.62 7.39 21.63
C SER A 374 11.07 6.93 21.54
N HIS A 375 11.53 6.63 20.33
CA HIS A 375 12.90 6.20 20.07
C HIS A 375 13.76 7.31 19.47
N GLU A 376 13.36 8.57 19.66
CA GLU A 376 14.05 9.75 19.12
C GLU A 376 15.50 9.88 19.62
N ASP A 377 15.76 9.51 20.88
CA ASP A 377 17.12 9.55 21.46
C ASP A 377 18.11 8.62 20.75
N TYR A 378 17.60 7.64 19.99
CA TYR A 378 18.38 6.65 19.26
C TYR A 378 18.51 6.94 17.76
N LEU A 379 18.02 8.09 17.27
CA LEU A 379 18.02 8.44 15.84
C LEU A 379 19.39 8.29 15.17
N GLN A 380 20.46 8.71 15.86
CA GLN A 380 21.82 8.64 15.32
C GLN A 380 22.27 7.22 15.01
N LEU A 381 21.75 6.22 15.75
CA LEU A 381 22.11 4.81 15.55
C LEU A 381 21.41 4.19 14.34
N TYR A 382 20.35 4.80 13.81
CA TYR A 382 19.69 4.32 12.59
C TYR A 382 20.51 4.63 11.32
N GLY A 383 21.39 5.64 11.37
CA GLY A 383 22.18 6.09 10.22
C GLY A 383 21.30 6.61 9.07
N LEU A 384 20.10 7.12 9.37
CA LEU A 384 19.13 7.64 8.41
C LEU A 384 18.43 8.87 9.01
N GLU A 385 18.02 9.79 8.15
CA GLU A 385 17.12 10.87 8.53
C GLU A 385 15.80 10.31 9.07
N LYS A 386 15.26 10.94 10.12
CA LYS A 386 13.99 10.53 10.75
C LYS A 386 12.85 10.44 9.74
N SER A 387 12.76 11.44 8.85
CA SER A 387 11.74 11.49 7.80
C SER A 387 11.91 10.37 6.78
N ASP A 388 13.14 9.96 6.45
CA ASP A 388 13.37 8.78 5.61
C ASP A 388 12.88 7.50 6.28
N ILE A 389 13.16 7.32 7.58
CA ILE A 389 12.68 6.14 8.32
C ILE A 389 11.15 6.07 8.28
N ILE A 390 10.48 7.21 8.49
CA ILE A 390 9.01 7.29 8.52
C ILE A 390 8.42 7.10 7.11
N TYR A 391 8.86 7.86 6.10
CA TYR A 391 8.13 8.00 4.84
C TYR A 391 8.69 7.20 3.67
N ASN A 392 9.97 6.82 3.71
CA ASN A 392 10.57 6.12 2.58
C ASN A 392 10.04 4.67 2.50
N PRO A 393 9.31 4.29 1.44
CA PRO A 393 8.68 2.97 1.31
C PRO A 393 9.69 1.82 1.23
N LEU A 394 10.98 2.12 1.09
CA LEU A 394 12.05 1.13 1.19
C LEU A 394 12.27 0.62 2.61
N TYR A 395 11.94 1.41 3.63
CA TYR A 395 12.37 1.17 5.02
C TYR A 395 11.26 0.72 5.96
N HIS A 396 10.03 0.62 5.46
CA HIS A 396 8.91 0.14 6.23
C HIS A 396 8.04 -0.85 5.46
N PHE A 397 7.19 -1.54 6.20
CA PHE A 397 6.07 -2.31 5.70
C PHE A 397 4.80 -1.92 6.45
N TYR A 398 3.63 -2.18 5.87
CA TYR A 398 2.33 -2.01 6.49
C TYR A 398 1.90 -3.34 7.09
N PHE A 399 1.90 -3.45 8.42
CA PHE A 399 1.46 -4.67 9.09
C PHE A 399 -0.03 -4.91 8.79
N PHE A 400 -0.34 -5.96 8.03
CA PHE A 400 -1.68 -6.29 7.54
C PHE A 400 -2.44 -5.11 6.91
N GLY A 401 -1.70 -4.18 6.27
CA GLY A 401 -2.28 -3.02 5.60
C GLY A 401 -2.83 -1.95 6.54
N LYS A 402 -2.26 -1.77 7.74
CA LYS A 402 -2.80 -0.83 8.74
C LYS A 402 -1.84 0.27 9.14
N TYR A 403 -0.65 -0.09 9.63
CA TYR A 403 0.32 0.86 10.18
C TYR A 403 1.74 0.46 9.80
N LYS A 404 2.62 1.47 9.74
CA LYS A 404 4.01 1.28 9.32
C LYS A 404 4.85 0.66 10.42
N VAL A 405 5.72 -0.24 10.02
CA VAL A 405 6.69 -0.93 10.86
C VAL A 405 8.01 -0.98 10.13
N LEU A 406 9.11 -0.70 10.83
CA LEU A 406 10.46 -0.77 10.28
C LEU A 406 10.78 -2.18 9.74
N THR A 407 11.44 -2.26 8.59
CA THR A 407 11.85 -3.58 8.05
C THR A 407 12.89 -4.27 8.93
N LEU A 408 12.96 -5.60 8.81
CA LEU A 408 13.94 -6.39 9.56
C LEU A 408 15.39 -6.02 9.20
N GLU A 409 15.66 -5.70 7.94
CA GLU A 409 16.98 -5.25 7.49
C GLU A 409 17.39 -3.94 8.18
N ARG A 410 16.47 -2.98 8.30
CA ARG A 410 16.75 -1.71 8.96
C ARG A 410 16.85 -1.85 10.47
N LEU A 411 16.04 -2.72 11.07
CA LEU A 411 16.18 -3.09 12.47
C LEU A 411 17.53 -3.77 12.74
N LYS A 412 17.98 -4.65 11.86
CA LYS A 412 19.29 -5.31 11.96
C LYS A 412 20.42 -4.28 11.97
N ASN A 413 20.43 -3.37 11.00
CA ASN A 413 21.46 -2.32 10.92
C ASN A 413 21.50 -1.46 12.19
N PHE A 414 20.33 -1.05 12.69
CA PHE A 414 20.22 -0.32 13.96
C PHE A 414 20.85 -1.09 15.13
N LYS A 415 20.56 -2.39 15.23
CA LYS A 415 21.07 -3.25 16.31
C LYS A 415 22.57 -3.52 16.21
N GLU A 416 23.09 -3.65 14.99
CA GLU A 416 24.54 -3.76 14.74
C GLU A 416 25.27 -2.49 15.19
N ASN A 417 24.71 -1.32 14.92
CA ASN A 417 25.27 -0.03 15.35
C ASN A 417 25.22 0.15 16.87
N ARG A 418 24.12 -0.27 17.51
CA ARG A 418 23.96 -0.14 18.97
C ARG A 418 24.82 -1.14 19.76
N GLY A 419 24.92 -2.38 19.30
CA GLY A 419 25.87 -3.37 19.81
C GLY A 419 25.62 -3.90 21.23
N GLU A 420 24.41 -3.77 21.78
CA GLU A 420 24.11 -4.32 23.11
C GLU A 420 24.20 -5.85 23.15
N LYS A 421 24.36 -6.44 24.33
CA LYS A 421 24.42 -7.91 24.49
C LYS A 421 23.20 -8.62 23.87
N LYS A 422 22.00 -8.03 24.00
CA LYS A 422 20.77 -8.57 23.39
C LYS A 422 20.72 -8.40 21.88
N ASP A 423 21.40 -7.38 21.34
CA ASP A 423 21.37 -7.07 19.91
C ASP A 423 22.11 -8.12 19.09
N LYS A 424 23.19 -8.72 19.62
CA LYS A 424 23.90 -9.82 18.95
C LYS A 424 22.95 -10.99 18.63
N ASN A 425 22.19 -11.43 19.64
CA ASN A 425 21.20 -12.49 19.47
C ASN A 425 20.10 -12.10 18.46
N ASP A 426 19.63 -10.85 18.51
CA ASP A 426 18.59 -10.37 17.59
C ASP A 426 19.10 -10.29 16.14
N VAL A 427 20.34 -9.84 15.93
CA VAL A 427 21.00 -9.79 14.62
C VAL A 427 21.15 -11.19 14.02
N GLU A 428 21.52 -12.18 14.85
CA GLU A 428 21.57 -13.58 14.43
C GLU A 428 20.18 -14.11 14.05
N LEU A 429 19.16 -13.88 14.88
CA LEU A 429 17.78 -14.30 14.60
C LEU A 429 17.25 -13.66 13.31
N ILE A 430 17.44 -12.35 13.12
CA ILE A 430 17.03 -11.65 11.90
C ILE A 430 17.78 -12.22 10.69
N THR A 431 19.09 -12.43 10.81
CA THR A 431 19.91 -12.93 9.70
C THR A 431 19.49 -14.33 9.28
N SER A 432 19.25 -15.23 10.24
CA SER A 432 18.76 -16.59 9.96
C SER A 432 17.38 -16.56 9.31
N PHE A 433 16.48 -15.70 9.81
CA PHE A 433 15.13 -15.54 9.28
C PHE A 433 15.15 -15.04 7.84
N LEU A 434 15.92 -13.98 7.53
CA LEU A 434 16.01 -13.41 6.18
C LEU A 434 16.68 -14.35 5.17
N LYS A 435 17.59 -15.22 5.62
CA LYS A 435 18.21 -16.25 4.77
C LYS A 435 17.33 -17.49 4.55
N ASN A 436 16.16 -17.57 5.20
CA ASN A 436 15.34 -18.80 5.29
C ASN A 436 16.13 -20.01 5.85
N GLU A 437 17.17 -19.77 6.63
CA GLU A 437 17.88 -20.83 7.34
C GLU A 437 17.02 -21.24 8.54
N LYS A 438 16.51 -22.48 8.53
CA LYS A 438 15.75 -23.00 9.66
C LYS A 438 16.69 -23.15 10.86
N THR A 439 16.49 -22.35 11.90
CA THR A 439 17.16 -22.65 13.17
C THR A 439 16.54 -23.90 13.80
N LEU A 440 17.28 -24.60 14.66
CA LEU A 440 16.74 -25.68 15.49
C LEU A 440 15.54 -25.22 16.32
N LYS A 441 15.54 -23.95 16.73
CA LYS A 441 14.46 -23.31 17.49
C LYS A 441 13.20 -23.11 16.65
N ASP A 442 13.32 -22.71 15.38
CA ASP A 442 12.20 -22.57 14.44
C ASP A 442 11.54 -23.91 14.17
N THR A 443 12.36 -24.95 14.03
CA THR A 443 11.87 -26.32 13.82
C THR A 443 11.09 -26.82 15.03
N MET A 444 11.59 -26.56 16.25
CA MET A 444 10.86 -26.85 17.50
C MET A 444 9.58 -26.02 17.63
N MET A 445 9.59 -24.74 17.29
CA MET A 445 8.41 -23.86 17.37
C MET A 445 7.33 -24.26 16.36
N TYR A 446 7.72 -24.62 15.13
CA TYR A 446 6.82 -25.18 14.13
C TYR A 446 6.18 -26.49 14.64
N PHE A 447 6.98 -27.37 15.25
CA PHE A 447 6.47 -28.61 15.83
C PHE A 447 5.50 -28.37 17.00
N LYS A 448 5.83 -27.46 17.92
CA LYS A 448 4.93 -27.02 19.01
C LYS A 448 3.60 -26.46 18.48
N GLN A 449 3.66 -25.64 17.43
CA GLN A 449 2.46 -25.07 16.80
C GLN A 449 1.61 -26.13 16.10
N LYS A 450 2.24 -27.10 15.41
CA LYS A 450 1.55 -28.22 14.78
C LYS A 450 0.88 -29.14 15.81
N MET A 451 1.53 -29.35 16.96
CA MET A 451 0.94 -30.05 18.10
C MET A 451 -0.28 -29.31 18.66
N TYR A 452 -0.20 -27.98 18.79
CA TYR A 452 -1.33 -27.15 19.21
C TYR A 452 -2.51 -27.21 18.23
N LEU A 453 -2.28 -27.10 16.92
CA LEU A 453 -3.36 -27.19 15.91
C LEU A 453 -3.98 -28.58 15.87
N SER A 454 -3.16 -29.63 16.04
CA SER A 454 -3.65 -31.01 16.18
C SER A 454 -4.51 -31.15 17.44
N PHE A 455 -4.08 -30.57 18.55
CA PHE A 455 -4.82 -30.55 19.81
C PHE A 455 -6.13 -29.75 19.72
N LEU A 456 -6.16 -28.59 19.08
CA LEU A 456 -7.39 -27.84 18.80
C LEU A 456 -8.34 -28.62 17.89
N ASN A 457 -7.83 -29.32 16.87
CA ASN A 457 -8.64 -30.19 16.02
C ASN A 457 -9.22 -31.37 16.80
N ILE A 458 -8.48 -31.89 17.78
CA ILE A 458 -8.97 -32.91 18.72
C ILE A 458 -10.03 -32.31 19.65
N ILE A 459 -9.79 -31.15 20.26
CA ILE A 459 -10.77 -30.46 21.11
C ILE A 459 -12.03 -30.08 20.34
N THR A 460 -11.94 -29.66 19.09
CA THR A 460 -13.12 -29.32 18.27
C THR A 460 -13.88 -30.57 17.82
N LYS A 461 -13.18 -31.69 17.55
CA LYS A 461 -13.81 -33.00 17.34
C LYS A 461 -14.47 -33.55 18.61
N ILE A 462 -13.81 -33.42 19.75
CA ILE A 462 -14.32 -33.86 21.06
C ILE A 462 -15.35 -32.86 21.61
N GLY A 463 -15.28 -31.58 21.26
CA GLY A 463 -16.21 -30.52 21.69
C GLY A 463 -17.60 -30.65 21.09
N LYS A 464 -17.75 -31.47 20.03
CA LYS A 464 -19.06 -31.98 19.61
C LYS A 464 -19.64 -33.07 20.54
N LYS A 465 -18.87 -33.52 21.54
CA LYS A 465 -19.23 -34.42 22.64
C LYS A 465 -18.63 -33.89 23.97
N VAL A 466 -19.29 -32.87 24.53
CA VAL A 466 -19.27 -32.50 25.96
C VAL A 466 -17.90 -32.60 26.65
N ILE A 467 -17.07 -31.56 26.56
CA ILE A 467 -15.98 -31.36 27.52
C ILE A 467 -16.59 -30.66 28.75
N PRO A 468 -16.58 -31.27 29.95
CA PRO A 468 -17.11 -30.63 31.15
C PRO A 468 -16.35 -29.33 31.47
N GLU A 469 -17.06 -28.23 31.73
CA GLU A 469 -16.48 -26.91 32.04
C GLU A 469 -15.41 -26.96 33.14
N LYS A 470 -15.53 -27.91 34.08
CA LYS A 470 -14.59 -28.10 35.19
C LYS A 470 -13.18 -28.51 34.77
N LEU A 471 -12.98 -29.04 33.57
CA LEU A 471 -11.65 -29.47 33.09
C LEU A 471 -10.91 -28.40 32.28
N LYS A 472 -11.61 -27.35 31.83
CA LYS A 472 -11.02 -26.23 31.06
C LYS A 472 -9.83 -25.57 31.78
N PRO A 473 -9.88 -25.30 33.10
CA PRO A 473 -8.74 -24.73 33.83
C PRO A 473 -7.53 -25.66 33.90
N PHE A 474 -7.74 -26.98 34.00
CA PHE A 474 -6.67 -27.98 34.05
C PHE A 474 -5.87 -28.02 32.72
N PHE A 475 -6.57 -27.98 31.58
CA PHE A 475 -5.92 -27.94 30.27
C PHE A 475 -5.21 -26.61 29.99
N LEU A 476 -5.77 -25.47 30.43
CA LEU A 476 -5.10 -24.17 30.40
C LEU A 476 -3.81 -24.17 31.25
N LYS A 477 -3.81 -24.85 32.40
CA LYS A 477 -2.64 -24.96 33.27
C LYS A 477 -1.52 -25.81 32.66
N ILE A 478 -1.87 -26.90 31.96
CA ILE A 478 -0.91 -27.72 31.18
C ILE A 478 -0.34 -26.89 30.01
N TYR A 479 -1.18 -26.10 29.33
CA TYR A 479 -0.79 -25.19 28.25
C TYR A 479 0.28 -24.17 28.69
N TYR A 480 0.07 -23.46 29.81
CA TYR A 480 1.05 -22.48 30.31
C TYR A 480 2.38 -23.11 30.71
N LYS A 481 2.38 -24.38 31.13
CA LYS A 481 3.58 -25.12 31.51
C LYS A 481 4.39 -25.66 30.30
N ILE A 482 3.78 -25.72 29.12
CA ILE A 482 4.43 -26.20 27.86
C ILE A 482 4.93 -25.03 26.99
N ILE A 483 4.34 -23.84 27.18
CA ILE A 483 4.57 -22.63 26.38
C ILE A 483 5.49 -21.61 27.06
N GLY A 484 5.52 -21.54 28.38
CA GLY A 484 6.63 -20.93 29.11
C GLY A 484 7.92 -21.72 28.90
#